data_AF-A0A2T0N976-F1
#
_entry.id   AF-A0A2T0N976-F1
#
_cell.length_a   1.000
_cell.length_b   1.000
_cell.length_c   1.000
_cell.angle_alpha   90.00
_cell.angle_beta   90.00
_cell.angle_gamma   90.00
#
_symmetry.space_group_name_H-M   'P 1'
#
loop_
_entity.id
_entity.type
_entity.pdbx_description
1 polymer ?
#
loop_
_entity_poly.entity_id
_entity_poly.type
_entity_poly.pdbx_seq_one_letter_code
_entity_poly.pdbx_strand_id
1 'polypeptide(L)'
;MDIVTTARLRISSELRMFLPANRRHEWQEVTPDGTSTLGHHVESIGVPLTEVGPLMVNGRGVPPSYQPADGDVVEVHPIPRPQPLPEEPRFLLDVHLGTLARRLRLLGVDTAYHNDMDDPALVVQANEERRVLLTQDRGLLRRRALWLGAYVRGSAPADQLRDLLERFSPPLRPWTRCTACNGVLVPVPKEEVELRLEAGTRRSYDAYGRCAACGQVYWHGAHSDHLEEIVRTARAWASGTGSEGDGSDDGQVHRANGSTPGM
;
A
#
# COMPACT_ATOMS: atom_id res chain seq x y z
N MET A 1 -30.82 18.24 -33.19
CA MET A 1 -30.29 16.93 -32.80
C MET A 1 -28.96 17.22 -32.17
N ASP A 2 -28.92 17.36 -30.85
CA ASP A 2 -27.67 17.58 -30.15
C ASP A 2 -26.86 16.29 -30.24
N ILE A 3 -25.69 16.36 -30.87
CA ILE A 3 -24.75 15.24 -30.91
C ILE A 3 -24.28 15.07 -29.47
N VAL A 4 -24.69 13.98 -28.81
CA VAL A 4 -24.23 13.66 -27.47
C VAL A 4 -22.76 13.28 -27.58
N THR A 5 -21.87 14.19 -27.21
CA THR A 5 -20.44 13.92 -27.14
C THR A 5 -20.18 12.84 -26.09
N THR A 6 -19.44 11.79 -26.46
CA THR A 6 -19.19 10.63 -25.61
C THR A 6 -17.71 10.24 -25.67
N ALA A 7 -17.09 10.11 -24.50
CA ALA A 7 -15.77 9.50 -24.34
C ALA A 7 -15.90 8.17 -23.59
N ARG A 8 -15.00 7.22 -23.87
CA ARG A 8 -15.00 5.88 -23.27
C ARG A 8 -13.75 5.67 -22.43
N LEU A 9 -13.94 5.32 -21.17
CA LEU A 9 -12.88 5.01 -20.23
C LEU A 9 -12.78 3.48 -20.06
N ARG A 10 -11.61 2.93 -20.34
CA ARG A 10 -11.22 1.55 -20.07
C ARG A 10 -10.57 1.46 -18.70
N ILE A 11 -11.25 0.83 -17.75
CA ILE A 11 -10.81 0.70 -16.36
C ILE A 11 -10.08 -0.63 -16.17
N SER A 12 -8.80 -0.55 -15.77
CA SER A 12 -8.01 -1.72 -15.37
C SER A 12 -8.71 -2.53 -14.26
N SER A 13 -8.54 -3.85 -14.29
CA SER A 13 -9.26 -4.79 -13.41
C SER A 13 -9.10 -4.46 -11.92
N GLU A 14 -7.92 -3.99 -11.51
CA GLU A 14 -7.56 -3.62 -10.14
C GLU A 14 -8.34 -2.39 -9.64
N LEU A 15 -8.75 -1.50 -10.54
CA LEU A 15 -9.51 -0.29 -10.20
C LEU A 15 -11.01 -0.53 -10.21
N ARG A 16 -11.49 -1.60 -10.86
CA ARG A 16 -12.93 -1.91 -10.94
C ARG A 16 -13.55 -2.11 -9.56
N MET A 17 -12.76 -2.43 -8.53
CA MET A 17 -13.27 -2.54 -7.16
C MET A 17 -13.86 -1.23 -6.59
N PHE A 18 -13.45 -0.08 -7.13
CA PHE A 18 -13.97 1.24 -6.76
C PHE A 18 -15.27 1.60 -7.46
N LEU A 19 -15.59 0.93 -8.58
CA LEU A 19 -16.82 1.17 -9.31
C LEU A 19 -18.04 0.68 -8.52
N PRO A 20 -19.20 1.37 -8.64
CA PRO A 20 -20.48 0.88 -8.16
C PRO A 20 -20.75 -0.54 -8.66
N ALA A 21 -21.42 -1.38 -7.86
CA ALA A 21 -21.63 -2.79 -8.18
C ALA A 21 -22.32 -3.01 -9.54
N ASN A 22 -23.29 -2.16 -9.87
CA ASN A 22 -24.04 -2.19 -11.15
C ASN A 22 -23.25 -1.66 -12.36
N ARG A 23 -22.05 -1.11 -12.15
CA ARG A 23 -21.19 -0.53 -13.19
C ARG A 23 -19.76 -1.07 -13.10
N ARG A 24 -19.58 -2.27 -12.54
CA ARG A 24 -18.27 -2.91 -12.35
C ARG A 24 -17.82 -3.63 -13.62
N HIS A 25 -17.83 -2.90 -14.74
CA HIS A 25 -17.41 -3.40 -16.03
C HIS A 25 -16.14 -2.67 -16.48
N GLU A 26 -15.50 -3.19 -17.52
CA GLU A 26 -14.26 -2.62 -18.05
C GLU A 26 -14.47 -1.24 -18.68
N TRP A 27 -15.57 -1.07 -19.39
CA TRP A 27 -15.85 0.13 -20.16
C TRP A 27 -16.88 1.01 -19.46
N GLN A 28 -16.51 2.26 -19.24
CA GLN A 28 -17.36 3.30 -18.68
C GLN A 28 -17.56 4.41 -19.71
N GLU A 29 -18.78 4.88 -19.88
CA GLU A 29 -19.09 6.02 -20.73
C GLU A 29 -19.16 7.29 -19.88
N VAL A 30 -18.56 8.37 -20.40
CA VAL A 30 -18.66 9.70 -19.81
C VAL A 30 -19.03 10.71 -20.90
N THR A 31 -19.74 11.76 -20.51
CA THR A 31 -20.15 12.85 -21.41
C THR A 31 -19.19 14.01 -21.20
N PRO A 32 -18.30 14.30 -22.15
CA PRO A 32 -17.46 15.50 -22.05
C PRO A 32 -18.33 16.75 -22.19
N ASP A 33 -18.18 17.68 -21.26
CA ASP A 33 -18.88 18.97 -21.23
C ASP A 33 -17.99 20.15 -21.71
N GLY A 34 -16.77 19.84 -22.16
CA GLY A 34 -15.78 20.81 -22.61
C GLY A 34 -15.01 21.54 -21.50
N THR A 35 -15.30 21.28 -20.22
CA THR A 35 -14.68 21.96 -19.07
C THR A 35 -14.15 20.99 -18.02
N SER A 36 -14.88 19.89 -17.78
CA SER A 36 -14.54 18.83 -16.85
C SER A 36 -13.28 18.12 -17.27
N THR A 37 -12.38 17.94 -16.30
CA THR A 37 -11.12 17.24 -16.53
C THR A 37 -11.32 15.73 -16.47
N LEU A 38 -10.40 14.97 -17.06
CA LEU A 38 -10.38 13.52 -17.01
C LEU A 38 -10.33 13.02 -15.57
N GLY A 39 -9.57 13.70 -14.70
CA GLY A 39 -9.55 13.41 -13.28
C GLY A 39 -10.94 13.53 -12.65
N HIS A 40 -11.70 14.59 -12.99
CA HIS A 40 -13.08 14.74 -12.52
C HIS A 40 -13.99 13.60 -13.00
N HIS A 41 -13.87 13.19 -14.27
CA HIS A 41 -14.63 12.06 -14.80
C HIS A 41 -14.27 10.73 -14.11
N VAL A 42 -12.99 10.50 -13.82
CA VAL A 42 -12.53 9.28 -13.12
C VAL A 42 -13.03 9.24 -11.67
N GLU A 43 -13.02 10.38 -10.97
CA GLU A 43 -13.58 10.45 -9.61
C GLU A 43 -15.10 10.29 -9.59
N SER A 44 -15.80 10.87 -10.56
CA SER A 44 -17.27 10.83 -10.61
C SER A 44 -17.83 9.43 -10.88
N ILE A 45 -17.10 8.58 -11.63
CA ILE A 45 -17.44 7.15 -11.77
C ILE A 45 -17.05 6.32 -10.55
N GLY A 46 -16.29 6.89 -9.61
CA GLY A 46 -16.06 6.35 -8.28
C GLY A 46 -14.61 6.02 -7.94
N VAL A 47 -13.67 6.14 -8.87
CA VAL A 47 -12.26 5.77 -8.67
C VAL A 47 -11.50 6.93 -8.05
N PRO A 48 -10.95 6.81 -6.82
CA PRO A 48 -10.14 7.88 -6.24
C PRO A 48 -8.86 8.12 -7.05
N LEU A 49 -8.49 9.37 -7.31
CA LEU A 49 -7.25 9.67 -8.06
C LEU A 49 -5.99 9.22 -7.33
N THR A 50 -6.05 9.03 -6.01
CA THR A 50 -4.98 8.43 -5.21
C THR A 50 -4.67 6.97 -5.55
N GLU A 51 -5.52 6.33 -6.36
CA GLU A 51 -5.35 4.94 -6.82
C GLU A 51 -5.00 4.87 -8.32
N VAL A 52 -5.06 5.99 -9.02
CA VAL A 52 -4.90 6.09 -10.47
C VAL A 52 -3.45 6.42 -10.82
N GLY A 53 -2.87 5.60 -11.68
CA GLY A 53 -1.54 5.77 -12.23
C GLY A 53 -1.60 6.50 -13.59
N PRO A 54 -0.88 6.01 -14.61
CA PRO A 54 -0.93 6.59 -15.94
C PRO A 54 -2.35 6.66 -16.51
N LEU A 55 -2.67 7.81 -17.11
CA LEU A 55 -3.86 8.02 -17.92
C LEU A 55 -3.42 8.13 -19.38
N MET A 56 -3.97 7.28 -20.24
CA MET A 56 -3.61 7.24 -21.66
C MET A 56 -4.81 7.63 -22.51
N VAL A 57 -4.64 8.57 -23.43
CA VAL A 57 -5.66 8.93 -24.42
C VAL A 57 -5.10 8.56 -25.78
N ASN A 58 -5.75 7.62 -26.48
CA ASN A 58 -5.31 7.15 -27.80
C ASN A 58 -3.80 6.78 -27.83
N GLY A 59 -3.30 6.13 -26.78
CA GLY A 59 -1.89 5.71 -26.64
C GLY A 59 -0.92 6.79 -26.16
N ARG A 60 -1.38 8.01 -25.85
CA ARG A 60 -0.54 9.09 -25.32
C ARG A 60 -0.83 9.35 -23.84
N GLY A 61 0.22 9.44 -23.02
CA GLY A 61 0.10 9.83 -21.61
C GLY A 61 -0.42 11.27 -21.45
N VAL A 62 -1.43 11.45 -20.60
CA VAL A 62 -2.05 12.75 -20.31
C VAL A 62 -2.16 12.98 -18.79
N PRO A 63 -2.14 14.25 -18.33
CA PRO A 63 -2.37 14.55 -16.92
C PRO A 63 -3.86 14.41 -16.55
N PRO A 64 -4.21 14.27 -15.26
CA PRO A 64 -5.59 14.32 -14.80
C PRO A 64 -6.33 15.61 -15.15
N SER A 65 -5.62 16.70 -15.48
CA SER A 65 -6.18 17.97 -15.93
C SER A 65 -6.59 18.01 -17.41
N TYR A 66 -6.28 16.97 -18.19
CA TYR A 66 -6.73 16.85 -19.58
C TYR A 66 -8.25 16.94 -19.68
N GLN A 67 -8.78 17.62 -20.68
CA GLN A 67 -10.22 17.68 -20.95
C GLN A 67 -10.56 16.71 -22.08
N PRO A 68 -11.34 15.64 -21.83
CA PRO A 68 -11.70 14.68 -22.86
C PRO A 68 -12.46 15.31 -24.03
N ALA A 69 -12.14 14.86 -25.25
CA ALA A 69 -12.86 15.19 -26.46
C ALA A 69 -13.90 14.11 -26.81
N ASP A 70 -14.80 14.43 -27.74
CA ASP A 70 -15.72 13.45 -28.30
C ASP A 70 -14.96 12.30 -28.98
N GLY A 71 -15.39 11.07 -28.74
CA GLY A 71 -14.78 9.87 -29.31
C GLY A 71 -13.47 9.44 -28.65
N ASP A 72 -12.95 10.17 -27.67
CA ASP A 72 -11.73 9.77 -26.95
C ASP A 72 -11.88 8.37 -26.34
N VAL A 73 -10.84 7.55 -26.55
CA VAL A 73 -10.67 6.27 -25.85
C VAL A 73 -9.55 6.46 -24.83
N VAL A 74 -9.93 6.34 -23.56
CA VAL A 74 -9.06 6.60 -22.42
C VAL A 74 -8.76 5.30 -21.68
N GLU A 75 -7.50 5.00 -21.42
CA GLU A 75 -7.11 3.90 -20.53
C GLU A 75 -6.73 4.45 -19.16
N VAL A 76 -7.35 3.90 -18.13
CA VAL A 76 -7.17 4.31 -16.73
C VAL A 76 -6.45 3.18 -16.00
N HIS A 77 -5.13 3.35 -15.81
CA HIS A 77 -4.28 2.35 -15.18
C HIS A 77 -4.20 2.57 -13.66
N PRO A 78 -3.98 1.51 -12.86
CA PRO A 78 -3.71 1.67 -11.43
C PRO A 78 -2.34 2.30 -11.22
N ILE A 79 -2.12 2.84 -10.03
CA ILE A 79 -0.77 3.16 -9.57
C ILE A 79 0.12 1.91 -9.68
N PRO A 80 1.31 2.01 -10.30
CA PRO A 80 2.24 0.90 -10.37
C PRO A 80 2.67 0.44 -8.99
N ARG A 81 2.89 -0.86 -8.84
CA ARG A 81 3.36 -1.48 -7.58
C ARG A 81 4.71 -2.16 -7.82
N PRO A 82 5.72 -1.97 -6.95
CA PRO A 82 5.73 -1.04 -5.82
C PRO A 82 5.56 0.43 -6.24
N GLN A 83 4.79 1.18 -5.47
CA GLN A 83 4.50 2.59 -5.68
C GLN A 83 5.73 3.40 -5.26
N PRO A 84 6.32 4.19 -6.17
CA PRO A 84 7.45 5.03 -5.83
C PRO A 84 7.01 6.13 -4.85
N LEU A 85 7.79 6.33 -3.80
CA LEU A 85 7.62 7.40 -2.82
C LEU A 85 8.88 8.27 -2.79
N PRO A 86 8.76 9.58 -2.48
CA PRO A 86 9.90 10.49 -2.46
C PRO A 86 10.89 10.18 -1.33
N GLU A 87 10.42 9.55 -0.25
CA GLU A 87 11.18 9.22 0.95
C GLU A 87 10.76 7.84 1.49
N GLU A 88 11.46 7.36 2.53
CA GLU A 88 11.09 6.12 3.22
C GLU A 88 9.63 6.20 3.70
N PRO A 89 8.79 5.17 3.47
CA PRO A 89 7.36 5.29 3.74
C PRO A 89 7.06 5.51 5.23
N ARG A 90 6.38 6.62 5.51
CA ARG A 90 5.78 6.93 6.82
C ARG A 90 4.27 6.95 6.66
N PHE A 91 3.56 6.23 7.51
CA PHE A 91 2.11 6.05 7.39
C PHE A 91 1.36 6.79 8.49
N LEU A 92 0.16 7.25 8.17
CA LEU A 92 -0.90 7.63 9.10
C LEU A 92 -2.12 6.78 8.75
N LEU A 93 -2.66 6.02 9.70
CA LEU A 93 -3.83 5.17 9.45
C LEU A 93 -5.08 5.83 10.00
N ASP A 94 -6.20 5.64 9.30
CA ASP A 94 -7.51 5.95 9.82
C ASP A 94 -7.84 5.17 11.11
N VAL A 95 -8.87 5.64 11.83
CA VAL A 95 -9.30 5.09 13.13
C VAL A 95 -9.76 3.63 13.07
N HIS A 96 -10.10 3.10 11.89
CA HIS A 96 -10.61 1.74 11.73
C HIS A 96 -9.49 0.72 11.47
N LEU A 97 -8.26 1.17 11.25
CA LEU A 97 -7.13 0.34 10.88
C LEU A 97 -6.14 0.10 12.02
N GLY A 98 -6.58 0.18 13.28
CA GLY A 98 -5.72 0.03 14.46
C GLY A 98 -4.93 -1.28 14.53
N THR A 99 -5.53 -2.41 14.12
CA THR A 99 -4.80 -3.70 14.06
C THR A 99 -3.68 -3.68 13.03
N LEU A 100 -3.92 -3.05 11.87
CA LEU A 100 -2.91 -2.87 10.84
C LEU A 100 -1.79 -1.94 11.31
N ALA A 101 -2.12 -0.85 12.00
CA ALA A 101 -1.11 0.05 12.59
C ALA A 101 -0.18 -0.71 13.55
N ARG A 102 -0.73 -1.54 14.43
CA ARG A 102 0.07 -2.36 15.35
C ARG A 102 1.01 -3.32 14.62
N ARG A 103 0.56 -3.93 13.52
CA ARG A 103 1.38 -4.84 12.70
C ARG A 103 2.48 -4.11 11.94
N LEU A 104 2.20 -2.96 11.35
CA LEU A 104 3.23 -2.13 10.70
C LEU A 104 4.32 -1.69 11.70
N ARG A 105 3.91 -1.24 12.89
CA ARG A 105 4.84 -0.87 13.98
C ARG A 105 5.68 -2.06 14.44
N LEU A 106 5.08 -3.24 14.57
CA LEU A 106 5.81 -4.49 14.88
C LEU A 106 6.94 -4.74 13.88
N LEU A 107 6.68 -4.47 12.60
CA LEU A 107 7.65 -4.61 11.51
C LEU A 107 8.64 -3.44 11.42
N GLY A 108 8.58 -2.47 12.32
CA GLY A 108 9.49 -1.31 12.38
C GLY A 108 9.12 -0.14 11.49
N VAL A 109 7.96 -0.20 10.81
CA VAL A 109 7.51 0.84 9.90
C VAL A 109 6.94 2.02 10.70
N ASP A 110 7.38 3.24 10.38
CA ASP A 110 6.90 4.46 11.04
C ASP A 110 5.40 4.67 10.76
N THR A 111 4.59 4.47 11.78
CA THR A 111 3.14 4.41 11.63
C THR A 111 2.42 5.18 12.73
N ALA A 112 1.89 6.36 12.38
CA ALA A 112 0.99 7.12 13.24
C ALA A 112 -0.43 6.54 13.20
N TYR A 113 -1.10 6.58 14.34
CA TYR A 113 -2.48 6.12 14.52
C TYR A 113 -2.99 6.69 15.84
N HIS A 114 -4.18 7.26 15.79
CA HIS A 114 -4.92 7.81 16.92
C HIS A 114 -6.34 7.24 16.88
N ASN A 115 -6.91 6.92 18.03
CA ASN A 115 -8.23 6.27 18.13
C ASN A 115 -9.40 7.26 18.08
N ASP A 116 -9.12 8.57 18.03
CA ASP A 116 -10.09 9.64 18.26
C ASP A 116 -9.90 10.85 17.32
N MET A 117 -9.30 10.65 16.14
CA MET A 117 -9.16 11.70 15.13
C MET A 117 -10.31 11.72 14.13
N ASP A 118 -10.74 12.91 13.76
CA ASP A 118 -11.65 13.12 12.64
C ASP A 118 -10.91 13.22 11.29
N ASP A 119 -11.66 13.08 10.20
CA ASP A 119 -11.09 13.13 8.85
C ASP A 119 -10.32 14.44 8.54
N PRO A 120 -10.81 15.66 8.88
CA PRO A 120 -10.02 16.87 8.70
C PRO A 120 -8.67 16.82 9.42
N ALA A 121 -8.63 16.38 10.68
CA ALA A 121 -7.39 16.29 11.44
C ALA A 121 -6.43 15.27 10.81
N LEU A 122 -6.94 14.13 10.32
CA LEU A 122 -6.11 13.13 9.62
C LEU A 122 -5.44 13.72 8.39
N VAL A 123 -6.16 14.50 7.59
CA VAL A 123 -5.59 15.16 6.39
C VAL A 123 -4.55 16.20 6.78
N VAL A 124 -4.83 17.03 7.79
CA VAL A 124 -3.88 18.04 8.28
C VAL A 124 -2.57 17.38 8.73
N GLN A 125 -2.65 16.38 9.61
CA GLN A 125 -1.47 15.68 10.11
C GLN A 125 -0.72 14.94 9.00
N ALA A 126 -1.42 14.27 8.07
CA ALA A 126 -0.78 13.60 6.94
C ALA A 126 0.07 14.57 6.10
N ASN A 127 -0.46 15.77 5.87
CA ASN A 127 0.24 16.79 5.09
C ASN A 127 1.42 17.40 5.84
N GLU A 128 1.21 17.79 7.11
CA GLU A 128 2.23 18.43 7.95
C GLU A 128 3.42 17.51 8.20
N GLU A 129 3.14 16.24 8.52
CA GLU A 129 4.18 15.25 8.81
C GLU A 129 4.71 14.53 7.57
N ARG A 130 4.19 14.84 6.38
CA ARG A 130 4.49 14.12 5.14
C ARG A 130 4.31 12.61 5.29
N ARG A 131 3.13 12.19 5.74
CA ARG A 131 2.73 10.78 5.83
C ARG A 131 1.76 10.40 4.72
N VAL A 132 1.86 9.15 4.29
CA VAL A 132 0.85 8.51 3.44
C VAL A 132 -0.37 8.17 4.30
N LEU A 133 -1.52 8.78 3.99
CA LEU A 133 -2.77 8.48 4.68
C LEU A 133 -3.37 7.18 4.15
N LEU A 134 -3.50 6.19 5.02
CA LEU A 134 -4.04 4.87 4.73
C LEU A 134 -5.47 4.76 5.24
N THR A 135 -6.39 4.39 4.36
CA THR A 135 -7.80 4.28 4.72
C THR A 135 -8.56 3.27 3.87
N GLN A 136 -9.70 2.79 4.37
CA GLN A 136 -10.70 2.08 3.57
C GLN A 136 -11.89 2.98 3.18
N ASP A 137 -11.85 4.26 3.55
CA ASP A 137 -12.83 5.26 3.16
C ASP A 137 -12.42 5.98 1.87
N ARG A 138 -13.24 5.82 0.83
CA ARG A 138 -13.03 6.47 -0.47
C ARG A 138 -13.29 7.97 -0.40
N GLY A 139 -14.18 8.43 0.47
CA GLY A 139 -14.48 9.85 0.67
C GLY A 139 -13.28 10.61 1.18
N LEU A 140 -12.54 10.03 2.13
CA LEU A 140 -11.30 10.59 2.67
C LEU A 140 -10.22 10.75 1.57
N LEU A 141 -10.10 9.77 0.67
CA LEU A 141 -9.14 9.80 -0.45
C LEU A 141 -9.48 10.81 -1.55
N ARG A 142 -10.73 11.28 -1.63
CA ARG A 142 -11.16 12.29 -2.63
C ARG A 142 -10.97 13.72 -2.14
N ARG A 143 -10.41 13.92 -0.95
CA ARG A 143 -10.18 15.27 -0.42
C ARG A 143 -9.01 15.93 -1.14
N ARG A 144 -9.29 17.03 -1.84
CA ARG A 144 -8.29 17.80 -2.63
C ARG A 144 -7.07 18.28 -1.82
N ALA A 145 -7.25 18.49 -0.50
CA ALA A 145 -6.17 18.93 0.36
C ALA A 145 -5.17 17.82 0.70
N LEU A 146 -5.49 16.55 0.47
CA LEU A 146 -4.63 15.41 0.81
C LEU A 146 -3.43 15.35 -0.13
N TRP A 147 -2.22 15.40 0.43
CA TRP A 147 -0.99 15.30 -0.34
C TRP A 147 -0.78 13.90 -0.91
N LEU A 148 -0.88 12.85 -0.07
CA LEU A 148 -0.76 11.47 -0.50
C LEU A 148 -1.66 10.56 0.34
N GLY A 149 -2.46 9.75 -0.34
CA GLY A 149 -3.35 8.77 0.27
C GLY A 149 -3.30 7.43 -0.46
N ALA A 150 -3.75 6.39 0.22
CA ALA A 150 -3.84 5.06 -0.35
C ALA A 150 -5.00 4.27 0.27
N TYR A 151 -5.78 3.65 -0.60
CA TYR A 151 -6.80 2.69 -0.21
C TYR A 151 -6.15 1.39 0.24
N VAL A 152 -6.56 0.90 1.41
CA VAL A 152 -6.11 -0.40 1.95
C VAL A 152 -7.04 -1.51 1.47
N ARG A 153 -6.52 -2.45 0.67
CA ARG A 153 -7.28 -3.59 0.16
C ARG A 153 -7.33 -4.73 1.19
N GLY A 154 -8.37 -5.56 1.08
CA GLY A 154 -8.58 -6.71 1.97
C GLY A 154 -9.48 -6.41 3.16
N SER A 155 -10.13 -7.46 3.68
CA SER A 155 -11.03 -7.39 4.84
C SER A 155 -10.36 -7.89 6.11
N ALA A 156 -9.45 -8.87 6.00
CA ALA A 156 -8.70 -9.36 7.15
C ALA A 156 -7.40 -8.56 7.35
N PRO A 157 -6.94 -8.38 8.60
CA PRO A 157 -5.69 -7.66 8.87
C PRO A 157 -4.44 -8.25 8.20
N ALA A 158 -4.46 -9.54 7.81
CA ALA A 158 -3.34 -10.17 7.10
C ALA A 158 -3.30 -9.73 5.63
N ASP A 159 -4.47 -9.69 4.97
CA ASP A 159 -4.62 -9.23 3.59
C ASP A 159 -4.26 -7.74 3.48
N GLN A 160 -4.72 -6.93 4.44
CA GLN A 160 -4.39 -5.51 4.52
C GLN A 160 -2.89 -5.27 4.68
N LEU A 161 -2.23 -6.07 5.52
CA LEU A 161 -0.78 -5.97 5.69
C LEU A 161 -0.06 -6.36 4.39
N ARG A 162 -0.47 -7.47 3.76
CA ARG A 162 0.11 -7.92 2.49
C ARG A 162 -0.04 -6.86 1.39
N ASP A 163 -1.24 -6.28 1.25
CA ASP A 163 -1.51 -5.21 0.28
C ASP A 163 -0.54 -4.05 0.40
N LEU A 164 -0.26 -3.59 1.63
CA LEU A 164 0.67 -2.48 1.86
C LEU A 164 2.13 -2.84 1.65
N LEU A 165 2.54 -4.06 2.01
CA LEU A 165 3.91 -4.52 1.78
C LEU A 165 4.18 -4.67 0.28
N GLU A 166 3.22 -5.16 -0.50
CA GLU A 166 3.34 -5.24 -1.96
C GLU A 166 3.24 -3.86 -2.63
N ARG A 167 2.40 -2.97 -2.08
CA ARG A 167 2.22 -1.62 -2.63
C ARG A 167 3.42 -0.72 -2.36
N PHE A 168 4.01 -0.73 -1.17
CA PHE A 168 5.01 0.26 -0.78
C PHE A 168 6.41 -0.31 -0.52
N SER A 169 6.53 -1.63 -0.39
CA SER A 169 7.78 -2.33 -0.07
C SER A 169 8.62 -1.61 1.00
N PRO A 170 8.04 -1.21 2.15
CA PRO A 170 8.79 -0.48 3.16
C PRO A 170 9.91 -1.36 3.72
N PRO A 171 11.06 -0.78 4.12
CA PRO A 171 12.11 -1.55 4.75
C PRO A 171 11.60 -2.11 6.09
N LEU A 172 11.73 -3.43 6.26
CA LEU A 172 11.28 -4.10 7.48
C LEU A 172 12.41 -4.15 8.49
N ARG A 173 12.20 -3.51 9.64
CA ARG A 173 13.11 -3.51 10.79
C ARG A 173 12.34 -3.93 12.05
N PRO A 174 11.91 -5.21 12.15
CA PRO A 174 11.05 -5.66 13.24
C PRO A 174 11.63 -5.33 14.61
N TRP A 175 10.75 -5.12 15.58
CA TRP A 175 11.14 -4.88 16.98
C TRP A 175 11.95 -3.60 17.23
N THR A 176 11.86 -2.61 16.33
CA THR A 176 12.48 -1.28 16.50
C THR A 176 11.49 -0.20 16.95
N ARG A 177 10.18 -0.47 16.89
CA ARG A 177 9.11 0.46 17.28
C ARG A 177 8.10 -0.15 18.22
N CYS A 178 7.58 0.67 19.11
CA CYS A 178 6.53 0.34 20.04
C CYS A 178 5.21 0.12 19.28
N THR A 179 4.63 -1.06 19.40
CA THR A 179 3.34 -1.38 18.78
C THR A 179 2.18 -0.53 19.31
N ALA A 180 2.30 0.00 20.54
CA ALA A 180 1.28 0.84 21.17
C ALA A 180 1.35 2.30 20.70
N CYS A 181 2.53 2.93 20.69
CA CYS A 181 2.68 4.36 20.45
C CYS A 181 3.61 4.77 19.30
N ASN A 182 4.18 3.83 18.54
CA ASN A 182 5.14 4.06 17.45
C ASN A 182 6.54 4.59 17.87
N GLY A 183 6.74 4.88 19.16
CA GLY A 183 8.04 5.32 19.70
C GLY A 183 9.16 4.29 19.50
N VAL A 184 10.40 4.75 19.44
CA VAL A 184 11.57 3.89 19.22
C VAL A 184 11.80 2.98 20.43
N LEU A 185 12.08 1.69 20.16
CA LEU A 185 12.51 0.74 21.18
C LEU A 185 14.02 0.85 21.38
N VAL A 186 14.42 1.02 22.63
CA VAL A 186 15.83 0.98 23.05
C VAL A 186 16.11 -0.36 23.73
N PRO A 187 17.27 -0.99 23.45
CA PRO A 187 17.69 -2.18 24.18
C PRO A 187 17.73 -1.89 25.69
N VAL A 188 17.25 -2.82 26.50
CA VAL A 188 17.34 -2.75 27.95
C VAL A 188 17.99 -4.02 28.51
N PRO A 189 18.82 -3.91 29.57
CA PRO A 189 19.37 -5.07 30.25
C PRO A 189 18.25 -5.95 30.79
N LYS A 190 18.48 -7.26 30.82
CA LYS A 190 17.50 -8.24 31.30
C LYS A 190 17.11 -7.99 32.76
N GLU A 191 18.05 -7.50 33.56
CA GLU A 191 17.88 -7.18 34.97
C GLU A 191 16.82 -6.09 35.20
N GLU A 192 16.71 -5.10 34.29
CA GLU A 192 15.67 -4.06 34.37
C GLU A 192 14.27 -4.62 34.06
N VAL A 193 14.20 -5.66 33.22
CA VAL A 193 12.95 -6.34 32.88
C VAL A 193 12.50 -7.24 34.03
N GLU A 194 13.41 -8.00 34.63
CA GLU A 194 13.13 -8.93 35.74
C GLU A 194 12.50 -8.23 36.95
N LEU A 195 12.90 -6.99 37.25
CA LEU A 195 12.32 -6.19 38.35
C LEU A 195 10.85 -5.81 38.14
N ARG A 196 10.35 -5.86 36.89
CA ARG A 196 8.96 -5.54 36.54
C ARG A 196 8.08 -6.78 36.33
N LEU A 197 8.66 -7.97 36.30
CA LEU A 197 7.93 -9.22 36.11
C LEU A 197 7.50 -9.79 37.47
N GLU A 198 6.23 -10.18 37.60
CA GLU A 198 5.75 -10.86 38.80
C GLU A 198 6.55 -12.14 39.05
N ALA A 199 6.80 -12.44 40.33
CA ALA A 199 7.70 -13.50 40.80
C ALA A 199 7.15 -14.91 40.49
N GLY A 200 7.11 -15.31 39.22
CA GLY A 200 6.59 -16.62 38.81
C GLY A 200 7.17 -17.14 37.50
N THR A 201 7.78 -16.29 36.68
CA THR A 201 8.21 -16.68 35.34
C THR A 201 9.69 -16.35 35.15
N ARG A 202 10.57 -17.22 35.65
CA ARG A 202 12.05 -17.06 35.57
C ARG A 202 12.69 -17.77 34.37
N ARG A 203 11.90 -18.29 33.44
CA ARG A 203 12.40 -19.09 32.32
C ARG A 203 12.73 -18.20 31.12
N SER A 204 14.03 -17.95 30.91
CA SER A 204 14.66 -17.49 29.67
C SER A 204 13.88 -16.45 28.86
N TYR A 205 14.00 -15.18 29.23
CA TYR A 205 13.56 -14.06 28.40
C TYR A 205 14.75 -13.37 27.73
N ASP A 206 14.60 -13.10 26.45
CA ASP A 206 15.38 -12.12 25.70
C ASP A 206 14.52 -10.86 25.51
N ALA A 207 15.03 -9.69 25.90
CA ALA A 207 14.29 -8.43 25.79
C ALA A 207 14.40 -7.87 24.36
N TYR A 208 13.27 -7.48 23.75
CA TYR A 208 13.27 -6.72 22.51
C TYR A 208 13.64 -5.25 22.75
N GLY A 209 13.27 -4.72 23.92
CA GLY A 209 13.59 -3.36 24.32
C GLY A 209 12.48 -2.68 25.14
N ARG A 210 12.75 -1.44 25.54
CA ARG A 210 11.81 -0.53 26.19
C ARG A 210 11.49 0.63 25.26
N CYS A 211 10.24 1.04 25.19
CA CYS A 211 9.86 2.24 24.46
C CYS A 211 10.42 3.49 25.14
N ALA A 212 11.16 4.32 24.39
CA ALA A 212 11.68 5.58 24.91
C ALA A 212 10.58 6.62 25.20
N ALA A 213 9.41 6.49 24.58
CA ALA A 213 8.29 7.45 24.73
C ALA A 213 7.32 7.06 25.86
N CYS A 214 6.77 5.84 25.83
CA CYS A 214 5.75 5.42 26.80
C CYS A 214 6.28 4.46 27.88
N GLY A 215 7.55 4.06 27.82
CA GLY A 215 8.15 3.15 28.81
C GLY A 215 7.72 1.69 28.71
N GLN A 216 6.81 1.34 27.79
CA GLN A 216 6.37 -0.05 27.58
C GLN A 216 7.55 -0.97 27.27
N VAL A 217 7.63 -2.11 27.97
CA VAL A 217 8.70 -3.11 27.79
C VAL A 217 8.17 -4.25 26.91
N TYR A 218 9.02 -4.74 26.01
CA TYR A 218 8.74 -5.87 25.12
C TYR A 218 9.82 -6.94 25.32
N TRP A 219 9.42 -8.21 25.45
CA TRP A 219 10.33 -9.35 25.57
C TRP A 219 9.80 -10.59 24.86
N HIS A 220 10.71 -11.44 24.39
CA HIS A 220 10.42 -12.77 23.87
C HIS A 220 10.02 -13.67 25.05
N GLY A 221 8.74 -14.00 25.16
CA GLY A 221 8.22 -14.92 26.17
C GLY A 221 7.49 -16.10 25.53
N ALA A 222 6.99 -17.03 26.34
CA ALA A 222 6.28 -18.23 25.87
C ALA A 222 5.02 -17.98 25.02
N HIS A 223 4.63 -16.72 24.79
CA HIS A 223 3.47 -16.31 23.99
C HIS A 223 3.85 -15.41 22.81
N SER A 224 5.14 -15.25 22.46
CA SER A 224 5.58 -14.41 21.33
C SER A 224 5.38 -15.07 19.96
N ASP A 225 5.06 -16.36 19.90
CA ASP A 225 4.98 -17.16 18.67
C ASP A 225 4.09 -16.51 17.60
N HIS A 226 2.96 -15.93 17.98
CA HIS A 226 2.07 -15.25 17.03
C HIS A 226 2.69 -14.01 16.39
N LEU A 227 3.46 -13.22 17.15
CA LEU A 227 4.11 -12.03 16.62
C LEU A 227 5.29 -12.39 15.72
N GLU A 228 6.07 -13.40 16.11
CA GLU A 228 7.14 -13.96 15.27
C GLU A 228 6.59 -14.51 13.95
N GLU A 229 5.43 -15.18 13.99
CA GLU A 229 4.75 -15.67 12.79
C GLU A 229 4.33 -14.53 11.84
N ILE A 230 3.85 -13.40 12.38
CA ILE A 230 3.56 -12.21 11.58
C ILE A 230 4.84 -11.67 10.93
N VAL A 231 5.94 -11.57 11.69
CA VAL A 231 7.23 -11.08 11.18
C VAL A 231 7.78 -11.99 10.09
N ARG A 232 7.76 -13.31 10.32
CA ARG A 232 8.21 -14.33 9.37
C ARG A 232 7.42 -14.25 8.07
N THR A 233 6.09 -14.20 8.17
CA THR A 233 5.19 -14.11 7.01
C THR A 233 5.41 -12.81 6.23
N ALA A 234 5.52 -11.66 6.91
CA ALA A 234 5.78 -10.37 6.27
C ALA A 234 7.11 -10.35 5.51
N ARG A 235 8.17 -10.93 6.08
CA ARG A 235 9.48 -11.06 5.41
C ARG A 235 9.38 -11.95 4.17
N ALA A 236 8.63 -13.05 4.23
CA ALA A 236 8.42 -13.92 3.07
C ALA A 236 7.73 -13.18 1.92
N TRP A 237 6.70 -12.37 2.20
CA TRP A 237 6.04 -11.53 1.20
C TRP A 237 6.98 -10.47 0.60
N ALA A 238 7.79 -9.82 1.44
CA ALA A 238 8.75 -8.80 0.99
C ALA A 238 9.87 -9.39 0.10
N SER A 239 10.31 -10.63 0.35
CA SER A 239 11.33 -11.29 -0.49
C SER A 239 10.79 -11.83 -1.81
N GLY A 240 9.50 -12.18 -1.89
CA GLY A 240 8.87 -12.76 -3.08
C GLY A 240 8.44 -11.75 -4.16
N THR A 241 8.47 -10.45 -3.86
CA THR A 241 8.11 -9.38 -4.82
C THR A 241 9.24 -9.02 -5.80
N GLY A 242 10.36 -9.75 -5.76
CA GLY A 242 11.55 -9.50 -6.59
C GLY A 242 11.82 -10.52 -7.71
N SER A 243 10.91 -11.46 -8.03
CA SER A 243 11.19 -12.56 -8.97
C SER A 243 10.14 -12.80 -10.07
N GLU A 244 9.46 -11.76 -10.56
CA GLU A 244 8.69 -11.86 -11.81
C GLU A 244 9.18 -10.79 -12.79
N GLY A 245 10.26 -11.12 -13.50
CA GLY A 245 10.89 -10.22 -14.46
C GLY A 245 12.16 -10.79 -15.08
N ASP A 246 12.06 -11.97 -15.71
CA ASP A 246 12.92 -12.28 -16.85
C ASP A 246 12.26 -13.32 -17.77
N GLY A 247 11.32 -12.84 -18.59
CA GLY A 247 10.89 -13.54 -19.79
C GLY A 247 11.78 -13.12 -20.95
N SER A 248 13.01 -13.63 -20.97
CA SER A 248 13.89 -13.56 -22.15
C SER A 248 13.76 -14.87 -22.92
N ASP A 249 12.79 -14.86 -23.84
CA ASP A 249 12.83 -15.62 -25.08
C ASP A 249 14.07 -15.17 -25.86
N ASP A 250 15.05 -16.06 -26.02
CA ASP A 250 16.03 -15.90 -27.08
C ASP A 250 16.65 -17.24 -27.48
N GLY A 251 16.38 -17.61 -28.73
CA GLY A 251 17.45 -18.04 -29.62
C GLY A 251 17.96 -19.46 -29.46
N GLN A 252 17.21 -20.41 -30.00
CA GLN A 252 17.69 -21.75 -30.37
C GLN A 252 18.87 -21.62 -31.36
N VAL A 253 20.11 -21.84 -30.88
CA VAL A 253 21.30 -21.92 -31.73
C VAL A 253 21.52 -23.35 -32.20
N HIS A 254 21.52 -23.51 -33.53
CA HIS A 254 21.87 -24.71 -34.27
C HIS A 254 23.21 -25.32 -33.83
N ARG A 255 23.24 -26.66 -33.69
CA ARG A 255 24.47 -27.45 -33.81
C ARG A 255 24.37 -28.39 -35.01
N ALA A 256 25.24 -28.14 -35.98
CA ALA A 256 25.58 -29.08 -37.04
C ALA A 256 26.39 -30.24 -36.45
N ASN A 257 26.16 -31.45 -36.96
CA ASN A 257 27.21 -32.47 -37.07
C ASN A 257 26.86 -33.38 -38.25
N GLY A 258 27.59 -33.18 -39.33
CA GLY A 258 27.72 -34.15 -40.41
C GLY A 258 28.74 -35.22 -40.00
N SER A 259 28.38 -36.47 -40.20
CA SER A 259 29.29 -37.61 -40.18
C SER A 259 29.19 -38.32 -41.52
N THR A 260 30.27 -38.26 -42.28
CA THR A 260 30.51 -39.05 -43.49
C THR A 260 30.91 -40.48 -43.09
N PRO A 261 30.48 -41.53 -43.82
CA PRO A 261 30.88 -42.91 -43.55
C PRO A 261 32.22 -43.24 -44.23
N GLY A 262 33.05 -44.03 -43.55
CA GLY A 262 34.27 -44.61 -44.10
C GLY A 262 34.48 -46.02 -43.52
N MET A 263 34.55 -46.99 -44.44
CA MET A 263 34.71 -48.45 -44.31
C MET A 263 33.44 -49.27 -44.08
#